data_AF-A0A1W1W4P4-F1
#
_entry.id   AF-A0A1W1W4P4-F1
#
_cell.length_a   1.000
_cell.length_b   1.000
_cell.length_c   1.000
_cell.angle_alpha   90.00
_cell.angle_beta   90.00
_cell.angle_gamma   90.00
#
_symmetry.space_group_name_H-M   'P 1'
#
loop_
_entity.id
_entity.type
_entity.pdbx_description
1 polymer ?
#
loop_
_entity_poly.entity_id
_entity_poly.type
_entity_poly.pdbx_seq_one_letter_code
_entity_poly.pdbx_strand_id
1 'polypeptide(L)'
;MPTLDFTPISPDLPAAEQEARRKRQHHAEWGVAVAVARLGKADVTPAMLQDLQRYIDGELSLEALEALGEPTSPAARVLAATVSRARFAR
;
A
#
# COMPACT_ATOMS: atom_id res chain seq x y z
N MET A 1 12.41 11.39 10.55
CA MET A 1 12.13 10.66 9.30
C MET A 1 10.90 9.83 9.57
N PRO A 2 9.74 10.04 8.91
CA PRO A 2 8.64 9.09 9.06
C PRO A 2 9.15 7.73 8.57
N THR A 3 9.25 6.78 9.48
CA THR A 3 9.54 5.39 9.14
C THR A 3 8.28 4.81 8.50
N LEU A 4 8.45 4.12 7.37
CA LEU A 4 7.36 3.49 6.63
C LEU A 4 6.99 2.17 7.29
N ASP A 5 6.74 2.21 8.60
CA ASP A 5 6.59 1.00 9.41
C ASP A 5 5.14 0.53 9.32
N PHE A 6 4.90 -0.42 8.40
CA PHE A 6 3.68 -1.22 8.43
C PHE A 6 3.68 -2.13 9.65
N THR A 7 2.48 -2.47 10.13
CA THR A 7 2.32 -3.37 11.26
C THR A 7 2.86 -4.75 10.91
N PRO A 8 3.67 -5.38 11.78
CA PRO A 8 4.16 -6.73 11.54
C PRO A 8 3.02 -7.73 11.32
N ILE A 9 3.17 -8.59 10.30
CA ILE A 9 2.19 -9.64 10.02
C ILE A 9 2.21 -10.64 11.18
N SER A 10 1.04 -10.87 11.80
CA SER A 10 0.93 -11.78 12.93
C SER A 10 1.27 -13.23 12.52
N PRO A 11 2.13 -13.93 13.29
CA PRO A 11 2.46 -15.33 13.04
C PRO A 11 1.29 -16.27 13.34
N ASP A 12 0.27 -15.81 14.07
CA ASP A 12 -0.90 -16.60 14.46
C ASP A 12 -1.95 -16.72 13.34
N LEU A 13 -1.79 -15.96 12.26
CA LEU A 13 -2.68 -16.03 11.09
C LEU A 13 -2.47 -17.35 10.32
N PRO A 14 -3.50 -17.86 9.62
CA PRO A 14 -3.33 -18.98 8.69
C PRO A 14 -2.23 -18.69 7.65
N ALA A 15 -1.45 -19.71 7.28
CA ALA A 15 -0.32 -19.55 6.36
C ALA A 15 -0.69 -18.87 5.02
N ALA A 16 -1.87 -19.20 4.49
CA ALA A 16 -2.41 -18.58 3.28
C ALA A 16 -2.71 -17.08 3.45
N GLU A 17 -3.24 -16.68 4.62
CA GLU A 17 -3.49 -15.26 4.92
C GLU A 17 -2.16 -14.53 5.15
N GLN A 18 -1.20 -15.14 5.84
CA GLN A 18 0.13 -14.55 5.99
C GLN A 18 0.80 -14.29 4.63
N GLU A 19 0.69 -15.23 3.70
CA GLU A 19 1.23 -15.08 2.35
C GLU A 19 0.50 -13.98 1.57
N ALA A 20 -0.83 -13.92 1.67
CA ALA A 20 -1.62 -12.86 1.07
C ALA A 20 -1.21 -11.48 1.61
N ARG A 21 -1.07 -11.33 2.94
CA ARG A 21 -0.62 -10.09 3.57
C ARG A 21 0.80 -9.71 3.15
N ARG A 22 1.74 -10.67 3.09
CA ARG A 22 3.10 -10.43 2.58
C ARG A 22 3.09 -9.90 1.15
N LYS A 23 2.26 -10.49 0.28
CA LYS A 23 2.12 -10.06 -1.12
C LYS A 23 1.56 -8.64 -1.19
N ARG A 24 0.50 -8.33 -0.43
CA ARG A 24 -0.10 -6.99 -0.38
C ARG A 24 0.89 -5.96 0.19
N GLN A 25 1.62 -6.30 1.25
CA GLN A 25 2.65 -5.45 1.85
C GLN A 25 3.75 -5.12 0.84
N HIS A 26 4.24 -6.11 0.10
CA HIS A 26 5.23 -5.87 -0.95
C HIS A 26 4.72 -4.90 -2.03
N HIS A 27 3.44 -4.98 -2.40
CA HIS A 27 2.83 -4.02 -3.34
C HIS A 27 2.74 -2.61 -2.75
N ALA A 28 2.40 -2.48 -1.47
CA ALA A 28 2.32 -1.20 -0.77
C ALA A 28 3.71 -0.55 -0.67
N GLU A 29 4.71 -1.30 -0.22
CA GLU A 29 6.11 -0.86 -0.13
C GLU A 29 6.64 -0.38 -1.49
N TRP A 30 6.34 -1.13 -2.57
CA TRP A 30 6.74 -0.72 -3.91
C TRP A 30 6.07 0.60 -4.33
N GLY A 31 4.76 0.74 -4.11
CA GLY A 31 4.04 1.98 -4.43
C GLY A 31 4.60 3.19 -3.69
N VAL A 32 4.88 3.03 -2.39
CA VAL A 32 5.52 4.06 -1.56
C VAL A 32 6.93 4.38 -2.07
N ALA A 33 7.75 3.37 -2.39
CA ALA A 33 9.10 3.58 -2.91
C ALA A 33 9.08 4.36 -4.23
N VAL A 34 8.16 4.03 -5.14
CA VAL A 34 7.96 4.77 -6.40
C VAL A 34 7.53 6.21 -6.14
N ALA A 35 6.63 6.43 -5.20
CA ALA A 35 6.19 7.77 -4.83
C ALA A 35 7.33 8.60 -4.25
N VAL A 36 8.08 8.06 -3.31
CA VAL A 36 9.25 8.72 -2.70
C VAL A 36 10.31 9.03 -3.76
N ALA A 37 10.57 8.11 -4.70
CA ALA A 37 11.56 8.31 -5.76
C ALA A 37 11.14 9.37 -6.80
N ARG A 38 9.83 9.51 -7.08
CA ARG A 38 9.33 10.43 -8.11
C ARG A 38 8.92 11.81 -7.58
N LEU A 39 8.48 11.88 -6.33
CA LEU A 39 7.82 13.07 -5.76
C LEU A 39 8.54 13.59 -4.50
N GLY A 40 9.47 12.82 -3.95
CA GLY A 40 10.13 13.13 -2.68
C GLY A 40 9.30 12.66 -1.46
N LYS A 41 9.97 12.52 -0.30
CA LYS A 41 9.36 11.98 0.93
C LYS A 41 8.17 12.78 1.47
N ALA A 42 7.96 14.02 1.02
CA ALA A 42 6.92 14.93 1.56
C ALA A 42 5.49 14.49 1.22
N ASP A 43 5.33 13.65 0.20
CA ASP A 43 4.01 13.31 -0.36
C ASP A 43 3.40 12.00 0.18
N VAL A 44 4.13 11.30 1.06
CA VAL A 44 3.62 10.12 1.77
C VAL A 44 2.93 10.60 3.04
N THR A 45 1.60 10.64 3.03
CA THR A 45 0.81 11.10 4.17
C THR A 45 0.49 9.96 5.14
N PRO A 46 0.29 10.24 6.44
CA PRO A 46 -0.14 9.22 7.41
C PRO A 46 -1.47 8.55 7.04
N ALA A 47 -2.43 9.30 6.48
CA ALA A 47 -3.71 8.76 6.04
C ALA A 47 -3.53 7.70 4.94
N MET A 48 -2.64 7.97 3.98
CA MET A 48 -2.32 7.01 2.93
C MET A 48 -1.63 5.75 3.47
N LEU A 49 -0.72 5.89 4.44
CA LEU A 49 -0.12 4.72 5.10
C LEU A 49 -1.18 3.88 5.83
N GLN A 50 -2.18 4.52 6.43
CA GLN A 50 -3.31 3.83 7.06
C GLN A 50 -4.18 3.08 6.04
N ASP A 51 -4.46 3.66 4.88
CA ASP A 51 -5.20 2.97 3.82
C ASP A 51 -4.42 1.80 3.22
N LEU A 52 -3.10 1.96 3.05
CA LEU A 52 -2.21 0.86 2.66
C LEU A 52 -2.18 -0.25 3.71
N GLN A 53 -2.17 0.09 5.01
CA GLN A 53 -2.26 -0.89 6.09
C GLN A 53 -3.58 -1.68 6.03
N ARG A 54 -4.72 -0.99 5.85
CA ARG A 54 -6.03 -1.66 5.69
C ARG A 54 -6.08 -2.57 4.46
N TYR A 55 -5.42 -2.18 3.37
CA TYR A 55 -5.24 -3.05 2.21
C TYR A 55 -4.38 -4.27 2.54
N ILE A 56 -3.26 -4.10 3.24
CA ILE A 56 -2.40 -5.22 3.70
C ILE A 56 -3.22 -6.21 4.53
N ASP A 57 -3.99 -5.70 5.48
CA ASP A 57 -4.81 -6.50 6.39
C ASP A 57 -6.02 -7.17 5.70
N GLY A 58 -6.30 -6.81 4.45
CA GLY A 58 -7.42 -7.34 3.67
C GLY A 58 -8.76 -6.68 3.98
N GLU A 59 -8.77 -5.62 4.78
CA GLU A 59 -9.95 -4.82 5.10
C GLU A 59 -10.37 -3.88 3.96
N LEU A 60 -9.41 -3.57 3.08
CA LEU A 60 -9.63 -2.76 1.88
C LEU A 60 -9.28 -3.61 0.64
N SER A 61 -10.21 -3.69 -0.31
CA SER A 61 -9.95 -4.37 -1.58
C SER A 61 -9.05 -3.51 -2.48
N LEU A 62 -8.51 -4.14 -3.54
CA LEU A 62 -7.69 -3.42 -4.51
C LEU A 62 -8.50 -2.35 -5.27
N GLU A 63 -9.76 -2.65 -5.57
CA GLU A 63 -10.69 -1.74 -6.24
C GLU A 63 -11.08 -0.57 -5.32
N ALA A 64 -11.27 -0.84 -4.02
CA ALA A 64 -11.51 0.20 -3.04
C ALA A 64 -10.27 1.10 -2.85
N LEU A 65 -9.06 0.51 -2.86
CA LEU A 65 -7.80 1.26 -2.83
C LEU A 65 -7.63 2.17 -4.05
N GLU A 66 -8.07 1.72 -5.23
CA GLU A 66 -8.08 2.53 -6.45
C GLU A 66 -9.07 3.70 -6.36
N ALA A 67 -10.26 3.46 -5.79
CA ALA A 67 -11.31 4.47 -5.63
C ALA A 67 -10.96 5.58 -4.62
N LEU A 68 -10.01 5.36 -3.71
CA LEU A 68 -9.53 6.36 -2.75
C LEU A 68 -8.65 7.44 -3.39
N GLY A 69 -8.15 7.23 -4.60
CA GLY A 69 -7.30 8.19 -5.28
C GLY A 69 -8.07 9.36 -5.88
N GLU A 70 -8.05 10.54 -5.26
CA GLU A 70 -8.37 11.77 -6.00
C GLU A 70 -7.28 12.07 -7.03
N PRO A 71 -7.60 12.14 -8.35
CA PRO A 71 -6.63 12.03 -9.45
C PRO A 71 -5.48 13.06 -9.43
N THR A 72 -5.63 14.15 -8.68
CA THR A 72 -4.64 15.24 -8.60
C THR A 72 -3.81 15.24 -7.32
N SER A 73 -4.14 14.42 -6.31
CA SER A 73 -3.37 14.39 -5.07
C SER A 73 -2.10 13.53 -5.19
N PRO A 74 -0.99 13.88 -4.52
CA PRO A 74 0.20 13.02 -4.46
C PRO A 74 -0.10 11.64 -3.88
N ALA A 75 -1.02 11.55 -2.91
CA ALA A 75 -1.47 10.29 -2.31
C ALA A 75 -2.08 9.34 -3.36
N ALA A 76 -2.90 9.86 -4.28
CA ALA A 76 -3.51 9.04 -5.33
C ALA A 76 -2.49 8.40 -6.28
N ARG A 77 -1.33 9.04 -6.50
CA ARG A 77 -0.27 8.47 -7.34
C ARG A 77 0.41 7.27 -6.69
N VAL A 78 0.51 7.26 -5.36
CA VAL A 78 1.05 6.13 -4.59
C VAL A 78 0.09 4.95 -4.66
N LEU A 79 -1.20 5.22 -4.39
CA LEU A 79 -2.26 4.22 -4.48
C LEU A 79 -2.32 3.62 -5.89
N ALA A 80 -2.27 4.46 -6.93
CA ALA A 80 -2.25 4.02 -8.33
C ALA A 80 -1.01 3.16 -8.67
N ALA A 81 0.16 3.47 -8.12
CA ALA A 81 1.37 2.66 -8.30
C ALA A 81 1.23 1.28 -7.63
N THR A 82 0.72 1.23 -6.40
CA THR A 82 0.41 -0.02 -5.69
C THR A 82 -0.61 -0.86 -6.46
N VAL A 83 -1.69 -0.24 -6.96
CA VAL A 83 -2.73 -0.92 -7.74
C VAL A 83 -2.15 -1.50 -9.03
N SER A 84 -1.35 -0.70 -9.75
CA SER A 84 -0.69 -1.13 -10.98
C SER A 84 0.18 -2.37 -10.73
N ARG A 85 1.04 -2.34 -9.70
CA ARG A 85 1.91 -3.47 -9.35
C ARG A 85 1.11 -4.72 -8.97
N ALA A 86 0.05 -4.58 -8.20
CA ALA A 86 -0.80 -5.69 -7.78
C ALA A 86 -1.50 -6.36 -8.98
N ARG A 87 -1.95 -5.58 -9.96
CA ARG A 87 -2.55 -6.10 -11.21
C ARG A 87 -1.54 -6.87 -12.07
N PHE A 88 -0.29 -6.39 -12.16
CA PHE A 88 0.76 -7.08 -12.92
C PHE A 88 1.26 -8.37 -12.26
N ALA A 89 1.13 -8.50 -10.94
CA ALA A 89 1.58 -9.66 -10.17
C ALA A 89 0.49 -10.73 -9.96
N ARG A 90 -0.65 -10.60 -10.66
CA ARG A 90 -1.79 -11.51 -10.61
C ARG A 90 -1.68 -12.56 -11.71
#